data_AF-A0A9E4C6V1-F1
#
_entry.id   AF-A0A9E4C6V1-F1
#
_cell.length_a   1.000
_cell.length_b   1.000
_cell.length_c   1.000
_cell.angle_alpha   90.00
_cell.angle_beta   90.00
_cell.angle_gamma   90.00
#
_symmetry.space_group_name_H-M   'P 1'
#
loop_
_entity.id
_entity.type
_entity.pdbx_description
1 polymer ?
#
loop_
_entity_poly.entity_id
_entity_poly.type
_entity_poly.pdbx_seq_one_letter_code
_entity_poly.pdbx_strand_id
1 'polypeptide(L)'
;CHTEIFNIPEAPKISRGISLTRELGCNGCHTLPGTEGLRKVGPDLSRIQEKVAPAWLVSWVKRPKDYNPRTRMPYFSLTDQDALDIATYVWRQGPRKVESAKFPNLDDASLIQKGKSVFEDVGCLGCHIRNEKD
;
A
#
# COMPACT_ATOMS: atom_id res chain seq x y z
N CYS A 1 7.99 -3.06 -15.70
CA CYS A 1 7.89 -3.12 -17.17
C CYS A 1 6.87 -2.06 -17.61
N HIS A 2 7.21 -1.20 -18.59
CA HIS A 2 6.51 0.05 -18.99
C HIS A 2 6.84 1.32 -18.15
N THR A 3 8.09 1.50 -17.76
CA THR A 3 8.51 2.70 -17.00
C THR A 3 8.52 3.99 -17.83
N GLU A 4 8.49 3.90 -19.17
CA GLU A 4 8.56 5.05 -20.07
C GLU A 4 7.39 5.16 -21.08
N ILE A 5 6.37 4.31 -20.94
CA ILE A 5 5.19 4.34 -21.83
C ILE A 5 4.01 4.89 -21.04
N PHE A 6 3.56 6.09 -21.40
CA PHE A 6 2.50 6.82 -20.66
C PHE A 6 1.12 6.63 -21.26
N ASN A 7 1.06 6.28 -22.55
CA ASN A 7 -0.15 5.91 -23.23
C ASN A 7 -0.05 4.44 -23.68
N ILE A 8 -0.97 3.62 -23.19
CA ILE A 8 -1.10 2.21 -23.51
C ILE A 8 -2.53 2.09 -24.07
N PRO A 9 -2.70 2.09 -25.40
CA PRO A 9 -4.03 2.13 -26.02
C PRO A 9 -4.97 1.04 -25.51
N GLU A 10 -4.43 -0.14 -25.19
CA GLU A 10 -5.17 -1.31 -24.71
C GLU A 10 -5.44 -1.27 -23.20
N ALA A 11 -4.90 -0.30 -22.46
CA ALA A 11 -5.06 -0.17 -21.01
C ALA A 11 -5.37 1.28 -20.58
N PRO A 12 -6.50 1.87 -21.04
CA PRO A 12 -6.80 3.29 -20.89
C PRO A 12 -6.87 3.75 -19.42
N LYS A 13 -7.34 2.90 -18.51
CA LYS A 13 -7.38 3.20 -17.07
C LYS A 13 -5.99 3.36 -16.46
N ILE A 14 -5.05 2.51 -16.83
CA ILE A 14 -3.67 2.59 -16.35
C ILE A 14 -2.99 3.83 -16.95
N SER A 15 -3.21 4.11 -18.23
CA SER A 15 -2.68 5.31 -18.88
C SER A 15 -3.21 6.60 -18.25
N ARG A 16 -4.51 6.67 -17.99
CA ARG A 16 -5.12 7.79 -17.26
C ARG A 16 -4.51 7.95 -15.86
N GLY A 17 -4.34 6.84 -15.13
CA GLY A 17 -3.68 6.83 -13.83
C GLY A 17 -2.26 7.39 -13.90
N ILE A 18 -1.45 6.95 -14.87
CA ILE A 18 -0.08 7.46 -15.08
C ILE A 18 -0.09 8.98 -15.30
N SER A 19 -0.94 9.47 -16.21
CA SER A 19 -1.03 10.90 -16.53
C SER A 19 -1.42 11.72 -15.30
N LEU A 20 -2.49 11.34 -14.61
CA LEU A 20 -2.97 12.05 -13.42
C LEU A 20 -1.91 12.09 -12.31
N THR A 21 -1.19 10.99 -12.09
CA THR A 21 -0.16 10.91 -11.04
C THR A 21 0.99 11.89 -11.30
N ARG A 22 1.24 12.24 -12.56
CA ARG A 22 2.26 13.21 -12.97
C ARG A 22 1.73 14.63 -12.96
N GLU A 23 0.57 14.85 -13.57
CA GLU A 23 -0.09 16.16 -13.65
C GLU A 23 -0.38 16.74 -12.27
N LEU A 24 -0.79 15.89 -11.32
CA LEU A 24 -1.04 16.26 -9.93
C LEU A 24 0.24 16.29 -9.07
N GLY A 25 1.40 15.97 -9.65
CA GLY A 25 2.70 16.07 -8.98
C GLY A 25 2.92 15.07 -7.85
N CYS A 26 2.29 13.88 -7.89
CA CYS A 26 2.44 12.88 -6.82
C CYS A 26 3.89 12.46 -6.60
N ASN A 27 4.68 12.39 -7.69
CA ASN A 27 6.12 12.14 -7.69
C ASN A 27 6.94 13.19 -6.92
N GLY A 28 6.40 14.38 -6.67
CA GLY A 28 7.06 15.40 -5.86
C GLY A 28 7.14 14.97 -4.39
N CYS A 29 6.13 14.25 -3.90
CA CYS A 29 6.07 13.81 -2.52
C CYS A 29 6.34 12.32 -2.33
N HIS A 30 5.98 11.45 -3.26
CA HIS A 30 6.07 10.00 -3.11
C HIS A 30 7.18 9.39 -3.97
N THR A 31 7.70 8.24 -3.54
CA THR A 31 8.53 7.39 -4.40
C THR A 31 7.61 6.58 -5.31
N LEU A 32 7.76 6.82 -6.60
CA LEU A 32 7.08 6.17 -7.73
C LEU A 32 8.12 5.93 -8.84
N PRO A 33 7.81 5.14 -9.89
CA PRO A 33 8.77 4.85 -10.96
C PRO A 33 9.47 6.09 -11.51
N GLY A 34 10.79 6.05 -11.58
CA GLY A 34 11.64 7.15 -12.05
C GLY A 34 12.00 8.17 -10.98
N THR A 35 11.71 7.89 -9.70
CA THR A 35 12.07 8.74 -8.56
C THR A 35 12.78 7.99 -7.44
N GLU A 36 13.23 6.78 -7.72
CA GLU A 36 13.98 5.94 -6.80
C GLU A 36 15.25 6.65 -6.32
N GLY A 37 15.59 6.46 -5.03
CA GLY A 37 16.77 7.08 -4.42
C GLY A 37 16.61 8.57 -4.06
N LEU A 38 15.54 9.24 -4.49
CA LEU A 38 15.26 10.62 -4.07
C LEU A 38 14.67 10.65 -2.67
N ARG A 39 15.08 11.63 -1.85
CA ARG A 39 14.45 11.86 -0.54
C ARG A 39 13.06 12.44 -0.74
N LYS A 40 12.05 11.72 -0.27
CA LYS A 40 10.63 12.04 -0.41
C LYS A 40 10.01 12.39 0.94
N VAL A 41 9.05 13.31 0.95
CA VAL A 41 8.32 13.69 2.17
C VAL A 41 7.13 12.76 2.46
N GLY A 42 6.56 12.18 1.40
CA GLY A 42 5.57 11.13 1.46
C GLY A 42 6.22 9.74 1.49
N PRO A 43 5.46 8.71 1.88
CA PRO A 43 5.93 7.34 1.91
C PRO A 43 6.31 6.81 0.53
N ASP A 44 7.20 5.82 0.53
CA ASP A 44 7.53 5.02 -0.63
C ASP A 44 6.33 4.12 -1.01
N LEU A 45 5.87 4.24 -2.26
CA LEU A 45 4.71 3.51 -2.77
C LEU A 45 5.11 2.27 -3.60
N SER A 46 6.40 2.00 -3.78
CA SER A 46 6.92 0.86 -4.55
C SER A 46 6.46 -0.51 -4.05
N ARG A 47 6.01 -0.61 -2.79
CA ARG A 47 5.46 -1.84 -2.19
C ARG A 47 4.11 -1.63 -1.53
N ILE A 48 3.38 -0.59 -1.95
CA ILE A 48 2.07 -0.26 -1.37
C ILE A 48 1.11 -1.45 -1.40
N GLN A 49 1.26 -2.32 -2.42
CA GLN A 49 0.39 -3.47 -2.63
C GLN A 49 0.40 -4.53 -1.53
N GLU A 50 1.41 -4.49 -0.66
CA GLU A 50 1.58 -5.43 0.44
C GLU A 50 0.89 -4.96 1.72
N LYS A 51 0.49 -3.67 1.80
CA LYS A 51 0.05 -3.05 3.05
C LYS A 51 -1.43 -2.71 3.11
N VAL A 52 -2.06 -2.35 2.00
CA VAL A 52 -3.44 -1.85 2.03
C VAL A 52 -4.36 -2.67 1.13
N ALA A 53 -5.63 -2.29 1.00
CA ALA A 53 -6.52 -2.91 0.02
C ALA A 53 -6.74 -1.92 -1.14
N PRO A 54 -7.00 -2.38 -2.38
CA PRO A 54 -7.28 -1.48 -3.50
C PRO A 54 -8.41 -0.48 -3.20
N ALA A 55 -9.51 -0.95 -2.61
CA ALA A 55 -10.65 -0.12 -2.26
C ALA A 55 -10.31 0.95 -1.19
N TRP A 56 -9.43 0.60 -0.24
CA TRP A 56 -8.92 1.56 0.73
C TRP A 56 -8.10 2.64 0.04
N LEU A 57 -7.24 2.26 -0.91
CA LEU A 57 -6.39 3.22 -1.62
C LEU A 57 -7.21 4.24 -2.43
N VAL A 58 -8.29 3.80 -3.10
CA VAL A 58 -9.23 4.71 -3.79
C VAL A 58 -9.79 5.75 -2.82
N SER A 59 -10.26 5.27 -1.67
CA SER A 59 -10.87 6.14 -0.65
C SER A 59 -9.86 7.12 -0.05
N TRP A 60 -8.63 6.64 0.22
CA TRP A 60 -7.54 7.46 0.73
C TRP A 60 -7.13 8.55 -0.26
N VAL A 61 -6.93 8.22 -1.54
CA VAL A 61 -6.53 9.19 -2.57
C VAL A 61 -7.61 10.25 -2.77
N LYS A 62 -8.90 9.87 -2.68
CA LYS A 62 -10.01 10.81 -2.84
C LYS A 62 -10.14 11.77 -1.66
N ARG A 63 -10.04 11.28 -0.41
CA ARG A 63 -10.22 12.08 0.81
C ARG A 63 -9.27 11.64 1.94
N PRO A 64 -7.99 12.02 1.88
CA PRO A 64 -7.00 11.52 2.85
C PRO A 64 -7.23 12.06 4.27
N LYS A 65 -7.81 13.26 4.41
CA LYS A 65 -8.09 13.89 5.71
C LYS A 65 -9.23 13.22 6.48
N ASP A 66 -10.12 12.51 5.81
CA ASP A 66 -11.20 11.75 6.46
C ASP A 66 -10.62 10.58 7.27
N TYR A 67 -9.46 10.04 6.85
CA TYR A 67 -8.74 8.97 7.54
C TYR A 67 -7.67 9.49 8.50
N ASN A 68 -6.93 10.53 8.09
CA ASN A 68 -5.92 11.15 8.92
C ASN A 68 -5.99 12.68 8.80
N PRO A 69 -6.64 13.38 9.75
CA PRO A 69 -6.76 14.83 9.72
C PRO A 69 -5.42 15.59 9.70
N ARG A 70 -4.33 14.95 10.15
CA ARG A 70 -2.98 15.52 10.19
C ARG A 70 -2.15 15.21 8.95
N THR A 71 -2.70 14.48 7.97
CA THR A 71 -1.99 14.18 6.72
C THR A 71 -1.63 15.47 5.97
N ARG A 72 -0.42 15.48 5.40
CA ARG A 72 0.02 16.55 4.48
C ARG A 72 -0.48 16.32 3.05
N MET A 73 -1.04 15.14 2.76
CA MET A 73 -1.56 14.83 1.43
C MET A 73 -2.73 15.77 1.09
N PRO A 74 -2.66 16.52 -0.03
CA PRO A 74 -3.71 17.45 -0.42
C PRO A 74 -5.04 16.77 -0.77
N TYR A 75 -6.11 17.55 -0.78
CA TYR A 75 -7.36 17.17 -1.43
C TYR A 75 -7.35 17.68 -2.87
N PHE A 76 -7.44 16.78 -3.84
CA PHE A 76 -7.31 17.10 -5.27
C PHE A 76 -8.65 17.26 -6.00
N SER A 77 -9.78 17.21 -5.28
CA SER A 77 -11.13 17.29 -5.87
C SER A 77 -11.38 16.28 -6.99
N LEU A 78 -10.87 15.06 -6.83
CA LEU A 78 -10.94 13.99 -7.83
C LEU A 78 -12.37 13.48 -8.03
N THR A 79 -12.69 13.15 -9.28
CA THR A 79 -13.85 12.29 -9.57
C THR A 79 -13.60 10.88 -9.03
N ASP A 80 -14.66 10.08 -8.89
CA ASP A 80 -14.52 8.66 -8.52
C ASP A 80 -13.65 7.88 -9.51
N GLN A 81 -13.77 8.21 -10.80
CA GLN A 81 -13.00 7.55 -11.84
C GLN A 81 -11.52 7.93 -11.79
N ASP A 82 -11.19 9.22 -11.60
CA ASP A 82 -9.80 9.65 -11.49
C ASP A 82 -9.13 9.03 -10.24
N ALA A 83 -9.84 8.97 -9.11
CA ALA A 83 -9.34 8.31 -7.91
C ALA A 83 -9.08 6.81 -8.13
N LEU A 84 -9.98 6.13 -8.84
CA LEU A 84 -9.83 4.73 -9.22
C LEU A 84 -8.63 4.50 -10.15
N ASP A 85 -8.44 5.35 -11.15
CA ASP A 85 -7.36 5.22 -12.13
C ASP A 85 -5.98 5.47 -11.47
N ILE A 86 -5.87 6.51 -10.62
CA ILE A 86 -4.66 6.77 -9.82
C ILE A 86 -4.38 5.57 -8.90
N ALA A 87 -5.38 5.12 -8.13
CA ALA A 87 -5.20 3.99 -7.22
C ALA A 87 -4.81 2.72 -7.98
N THR A 88 -5.38 2.48 -9.16
CA THR A 88 -5.03 1.33 -10.00
C THR A 88 -3.56 1.36 -10.42
N TYR A 89 -3.07 2.52 -10.88
CA TYR A 89 -1.67 2.68 -11.24
C TYR A 89 -0.74 2.54 -10.02
N VAL A 90 -1.01 3.27 -8.94
CA VAL A 90 -0.19 3.25 -7.72
C VAL A 90 -0.15 1.86 -7.08
N TRP A 91 -1.29 1.18 -7.02
CA TRP A 91 -1.39 -0.18 -6.47
C TRP A 91 -0.49 -1.17 -7.21
N ARG A 92 -0.36 -1.03 -8.53
CA ARG A 92 0.41 -1.93 -9.37
C ARG A 92 1.93 -1.70 -9.35
N GLN A 93 2.43 -0.75 -8.55
CA GLN A 93 3.87 -0.54 -8.40
C GLN A 93 4.58 -1.63 -7.59
N GLY A 94 3.82 -2.36 -6.78
CA GLY A 94 4.31 -3.48 -5.99
C GLY A 94 4.90 -4.62 -6.81
N PRO A 95 5.89 -5.37 -6.29
CA PRO A 95 6.36 -6.60 -6.91
C PRO A 95 5.20 -7.57 -7.01
N ARG A 96 4.81 -7.99 -8.23
CA ARG A 96 3.66 -8.88 -8.50
C ARG A 96 3.58 -9.92 -7.39
N LYS A 97 2.47 -9.92 -6.63
CA LYS A 97 2.26 -10.77 -5.44
C LYS A 97 2.89 -12.13 -5.69
N VAL A 98 4.07 -12.34 -5.12
CA VAL A 98 4.63 -13.67 -4.99
C VAL A 98 3.65 -14.38 -4.08
N GLU A 99 3.21 -15.58 -4.45
CA GLU A 99 2.28 -16.38 -3.65
C GLU A 99 2.70 -16.24 -2.19
N SER A 100 1.81 -15.69 -1.35
CA SER A 100 2.11 -15.48 0.07
C SER A 100 2.68 -16.79 0.57
N ALA A 101 3.93 -16.75 1.08
CA ALA A 101 4.63 -17.95 1.49
C ALA A 101 3.66 -18.77 2.35
N LYS A 102 3.24 -19.93 1.84
CA LYS A 102 2.43 -20.83 2.63
C LYS A 102 3.29 -21.16 3.82
N PHE A 103 2.89 -20.75 5.02
CA PHE A 103 3.53 -21.19 6.23
C PHE A 103 3.11 -22.66 6.41
N PRO A 104 3.98 -23.65 6.13
CA PRO A 104 3.60 -25.03 6.35
C PRO A 104 3.40 -25.26 7.86
N ASN A 105 2.54 -26.21 8.21
CA ASN A 105 2.43 -26.74 9.58
C ASN A 105 1.92 -25.73 10.62
N LEU A 106 0.99 -24.85 10.25
CA LEU A 106 0.34 -23.92 11.19
C LEU A 106 -0.49 -24.64 12.28
N ASP A 107 -0.83 -25.90 12.06
CA ASP A 107 -1.56 -26.80 12.94
C ASP A 107 -0.65 -27.72 13.78
N ASP A 108 0.67 -27.66 13.58
CA ASP A 108 1.62 -28.46 14.35
C ASP A 108 1.70 -27.95 15.80
N ALA A 109 1.24 -28.77 16.73
CA ALA A 109 1.20 -28.45 18.15
C ALA A 109 2.57 -28.10 18.75
N SER A 110 3.66 -28.70 18.26
CA SER A 110 5.02 -28.40 18.70
C SER A 110 5.46 -27.01 18.26
N LEU A 111 5.16 -26.65 17.01
CA LEU A 111 5.44 -25.30 16.49
C LEU A 111 4.58 -24.24 17.19
N ILE A 112 3.31 -24.53 17.47
CA ILE A 112 2.43 -23.65 18.25
C ILE A 112 3.01 -23.42 19.65
N GLN A 113 3.41 -24.48 20.36
CA GLN A 113 3.98 -24.37 21.70
C GLN A 113 5.30 -23.58 21.70
N LYS A 114 6.16 -23.81 20.70
CA LYS A 114 7.40 -23.04 20.54
C LYS A 114 7.14 -21.57 20.23
N GLY A 115 6.19 -21.27 19.35
CA GLY A 115 5.76 -19.92 19.03
C GLY A 115 5.21 -19.19 20.26
N LYS A 116 4.40 -19.88 21.08
CA LYS A 116 3.90 -19.37 22.36
C LYS A 116 5.05 -19.00 23.31
N SER A 117 6.01 -19.89 23.52
CA SER A 117 7.18 -19.61 24.38
C SER A 117 7.91 -18.35 23.91
N VAL A 118 8.25 -18.26 22.62
CA VAL A 118 8.93 -17.08 22.07
C VAL A 118 8.11 -15.81 22.30
N PHE A 119 6.80 -15.86 22.05
CA PHE A 119 5.89 -14.72 22.19
C PHE A 119 5.81 -14.20 23.63
N GLU A 120 5.85 -15.11 24.61
CA GLU A 120 5.91 -14.79 26.04
C GLU A 120 7.31 -14.27 26.44
N ASP A 121 8.37 -14.95 26.02
CA ASP A 121 9.76 -14.68 26.41
C ASP A 121 10.28 -13.33 25.89
N VAL A 122 9.94 -12.96 24.65
CA VAL A 122 10.32 -11.65 24.08
C VAL A 122 9.42 -10.51 24.57
N GLY A 123 8.43 -10.81 25.43
CA GLY A 123 7.61 -9.82 26.12
C GLY A 123 6.54 -9.17 25.25
N CYS A 124 6.09 -9.81 24.16
CA CYS A 124 5.04 -9.24 23.29
C CYS A 124 3.76 -8.91 24.08
N LEU A 125 3.43 -9.72 25.08
CA LEU A 125 2.29 -9.53 25.99
C LEU A 125 2.40 -8.28 26.85
N GLY A 126 3.57 -7.65 26.97
CA GLY A 126 3.71 -6.38 27.69
C GLY A 126 2.93 -5.23 27.04
N CYS A 127 2.71 -5.28 25.72
CA CYS A 127 1.93 -4.29 24.97
C CYS A 127 0.69 -4.89 24.26
N HIS A 128 0.75 -6.16 23.83
CA HIS A 128 -0.32 -6.85 23.11
C HIS A 128 -1.09 -7.81 24.02
N ILE A 129 -1.72 -7.28 25.08
CA ILE A 129 -2.52 -8.07 26.02
C ILE A 129 -3.84 -8.48 25.34
N ARG A 130 -4.11 -9.78 25.28
CA ARG A 130 -5.43 -10.31 24.94
C ARG A 130 -6.14 -10.65 26.25
N ASN A 131 -7.19 -9.91 26.61
CA ASN A 131 -7.99 -10.24 27.78
C ASN A 131 -8.65 -11.61 27.53
N GLU A 132 -8.39 -12.59 28.40
CA GLU A 132 -8.89 -13.97 28.28
C GLU A 132 -10.39 -14.12 28.61
N LYS A 133 -11.22 -13.12 28.29
CA LYS A 133 -12.65 -13.09 28.65
C LYS A 133 -13.64 -13.15 27.49
N ASP A 134 -13.22 -13.57 26.30
CA ASP A 134 -14.10 -13.95 25.19
C ASP A 134 -13.64 -15.26 24.53
#